data_AF-A0A6N8R8T3-F1
#
_entry.id   AF-A0A6N8R8T3-F1
#
_cell.length_a   1.000
_cell.length_b   1.000
_cell.length_c   1.000
_cell.angle_alpha   90.00
_cell.angle_beta   90.00
_cell.angle_gamma   90.00
#
_symmetry.space_group_name_H-M   'P 1'
#
loop_
_entity.id
_entity.type
_entity.pdbx_description
1 polymer ?
#
loop_
_entity_poly.entity_id
_entity_poly.type
_entity_poly.pdbx_seq_one_letter_code
_entity_poly.pdbx_strand_id
1 'polypeptide(L)'
;MKIELTVNGLKIQAQYQNEEIENVHKPLLHMLAALQTVNPQRRTVVFLCAPPGTGKSTLTTFWEYLAQQDPELPAIQTLPMDGFHHYNSWLDAHQLRPFKGAPETFDVAKL
;
A
#
# COMPACT_ATOMS: atom_id res chain seq x y z
N MET A 1 -12.51 13.67 -8.49
CA MET A 1 -11.71 13.03 -9.55
C MET A 1 -12.12 11.57 -9.76
N LYS A 2 -12.29 11.13 -11.01
CA LYS A 2 -12.37 9.70 -11.38
C LYS A 2 -11.05 9.29 -12.03
N ILE A 3 -10.53 8.13 -11.69
CA ILE A 3 -9.23 7.65 -12.17
C ILE A 3 -9.25 6.13 -12.39
N GLU A 4 -8.62 5.67 -13.47
CA GLU A 4 -8.32 4.26 -13.68
C GLU A 4 -6.94 3.95 -13.11
N LEU A 5 -6.87 3.00 -12.18
CA LEU A 5 -5.63 2.53 -11.55
C LEU A 5 -5.41 1.06 -11.90
N THR A 6 -4.16 0.65 -12.05
CA THR A 6 -3.81 -0.78 -12.14
C THR A 6 -3.34 -1.25 -10.76
N VAL A 7 -4.20 -1.98 -10.05
CA VAL A 7 -3.95 -2.46 -8.68
C VAL A 7 -3.76 -3.97 -8.74
N ASN A 8 -2.57 -4.46 -8.37
CA ASN A 8 -2.22 -5.89 -8.44
C ASN A 8 -2.51 -6.53 -9.82
N GLY A 9 -2.26 -5.77 -10.91
CA GLY A 9 -2.52 -6.21 -12.29
C GLY A 9 -3.98 -6.11 -12.74
N LEU A 10 -4.90 -5.67 -11.88
CA LEU A 10 -6.30 -5.47 -12.21
C LEU A 10 -6.62 -3.99 -12.43
N LYS A 11 -7.41 -3.69 -13.47
CA LYS A 11 -7.91 -2.34 -13.71
C LYS A 11 -9.06 -2.02 -12.76
N ILE A 12 -8.89 -0.98 -11.96
CA ILE A 12 -9.87 -0.52 -10.98
C ILE A 12 -10.22 0.94 -11.27
N GLN A 13 -11.51 1.25 -11.32
CA GLN A 13 -12.01 2.62 -11.38
C GLN A 13 -12.17 3.13 -9.93
N ALA A 14 -11.38 4.14 -9.57
CA ALA A 14 -11.46 4.79 -8.26
C ALA A 14 -12.03 6.21 -8.40
N GLN A 15 -12.74 6.64 -7.37
CA GLN A 15 -13.32 7.98 -7.30
C GLN A 15 -12.98 8.60 -5.95
N TYR A 16 -12.36 9.77 -6.00
CA TYR A 16 -11.98 10.57 -4.83
C TYR A 16 -12.58 11.96 -4.97
N GLN A 17 -12.99 12.59 -3.87
CA GLN A 17 -13.43 13.99 -3.93
C GLN A 17 -12.23 14.91 -4.04
N ASN A 18 -12.32 15.98 -4.83
CA ASN A 18 -11.18 16.90 -4.97
C ASN A 18 -10.83 17.55 -3.62
N GLU A 19 -11.84 17.87 -2.81
CA GLU A 19 -11.65 18.40 -1.46
C GLU A 19 -10.85 17.42 -0.56
N GLU A 20 -11.14 16.12 -0.62
CA GLU A 20 -10.39 15.09 0.10
C GLU A 20 -8.95 14.97 -0.41
N ILE A 21 -8.73 15.07 -1.72
CA ILE A 21 -7.39 15.05 -2.31
C ILE A 21 -6.54 16.20 -1.79
N GLU A 22 -7.07 17.42 -1.85
CA GLU A 22 -6.34 18.63 -1.46
C GLU A 22 -6.17 18.76 0.06
N ASN A 23 -7.17 18.36 0.85
CA ASN A 23 -7.17 18.61 2.29
C ASN A 23 -6.72 17.42 3.14
N VAL A 24 -6.67 16.21 2.57
CA VAL A 24 -6.30 14.98 3.30
C VAL A 24 -5.10 14.29 2.66
N HIS A 25 -5.21 13.90 1.39
CA HIS A 25 -4.18 13.06 0.77
C HIS A 25 -2.87 13.81 0.53
N LYS A 26 -2.89 14.95 -0.18
CA LYS A 26 -1.65 15.70 -0.45
C LYS A 26 -0.95 16.15 0.84
N PRO A 27 -1.63 16.74 1.85
CA PRO A 27 -0.96 17.14 3.08
C PRO A 27 -0.32 15.96 3.82
N LEU A 28 -0.97 14.79 3.83
CA LEU A 28 -0.40 13.57 4.41
C LEU A 28 0.86 13.13 3.66
N LEU A 29 0.85 13.17 2.33
CA LEU A 29 2.03 12.81 1.52
C LEU A 29 3.21 13.75 1.76
N HIS A 30 2.97 15.06 1.86
CA HIS A 30 4.04 16.02 2.22
C HIS A 30 4.56 15.79 3.64
N MET A 31 3.70 15.42 4.60
CA MET A 31 4.14 15.04 5.94
C MET A 31 5.07 13.82 5.90
N LEU A 32 4.72 12.79 5.13
CA LEU A 32 5.55 11.59 4.96
C LEU A 32 6.88 11.93 4.25
N ALA A 33 6.85 12.80 3.25
CA ALA A 33 8.05 13.30 2.57
C ALA A 33 8.97 14.06 3.54
N ALA A 34 8.41 14.92 4.40
CA ALA A 34 9.17 15.63 5.42
C ALA A 34 9.87 14.67 6.40
N LEU A 35 9.21 13.57 6.79
CA LEU A 35 9.84 12.54 7.64
C LEU A 35 11.07 11.89 6.97
N GLN A 36 11.06 11.72 5.65
CA GLN A 36 12.22 11.22 4.92
C GLN A 36 13.42 12.16 5.01
N THR A 37 13.18 13.48 5.04
CA THR A 37 14.26 14.48 5.10
C THR A 37 15.06 14.44 6.40
N VAL A 38 14.50 13.85 7.47
CA VAL A 38 15.20 13.64 8.75
C VAL A 38 16.39 12.69 8.59
N ASN A 39 16.32 11.73 7.65
CA ASN A 39 17.43 10.85 7.32
C ASN A 39 17.43 10.52 5.82
N PRO A 40 17.92 11.43 4.96
CA PRO A 40 17.78 11.32 3.51
C PRO A 40 18.56 10.13 2.91
N GLN A 41 19.48 9.54 3.66
CA GLN A 41 20.24 8.36 3.26
C GLN A 41 19.48 7.03 3.48
N ARG A 42 18.31 7.07 4.13
CA ARG A 42 17.48 5.89 4.40
C ARG A 42 16.11 6.03 3.73
N ARG A 43 15.54 4.87 3.39
CA ARG A 43 14.15 4.80 2.94
C ARG A 43 13.23 4.94 4.16
N THR A 44 12.19 5.76 4.01
CA THR A 44 11.06 5.77 4.95
C THR A 44 10.13 4.62 4.60
N VAL A 45 9.89 3.72 5.56
CA VAL A 45 8.94 2.61 5.40
C VAL A 45 7.67 2.94 6.18
N VAL A 46 6.54 3.00 5.50
CA VAL A 46 5.23 3.32 6.08
C VAL A 46 4.36 2.07 6.06
N PHE A 47 3.96 1.61 7.24
CA PHE A 47 3.05 0.47 7.37
C PHE A 47 1.59 0.94 7.34
N LEU A 48 0.79 0.38 6.43
CA LEU A 48 -0.64 0.66 6.31
C LEU A 48 -1.46 -0.58 6.64
N CYS A 49 -2.28 -0.48 7.70
CA CYS A 49 -3.14 -1.55 8.16
C CYS A 49 -4.61 -1.14 8.09
N ALA A 50 -5.47 -2.05 7.63
CA ALA A 50 -6.93 -1.92 7.61
C ALA A 50 -7.58 -3.28 7.33
N PRO A 51 -8.87 -3.47 7.65
CA PRO A 51 -9.60 -4.72 7.35
C PRO A 51 -9.54 -5.13 5.86
N PRO A 52 -9.74 -6.42 5.53
CA PRO A 52 -9.80 -6.86 4.13
C PRO A 52 -10.93 -6.15 3.37
N GLY A 53 -10.72 -5.87 2.09
CA GLY A 53 -11.73 -5.22 1.24
C GLY A 53 -11.91 -3.70 1.41
N THR A 54 -11.19 -3.05 2.32
CA THR A 54 -11.34 -1.59 2.57
C THR A 54 -10.58 -0.70 1.58
N GLY A 55 -9.95 -1.26 0.55
CA GLY A 55 -9.30 -0.47 -0.50
C GLY A 55 -7.85 -0.03 -0.22
N LYS A 56 -7.13 -0.68 0.71
CA LYS A 56 -5.71 -0.38 1.01
C LYS A 56 -4.83 -0.29 -0.24
N SER A 57 -4.84 -1.34 -1.07
CA SER A 57 -4.02 -1.40 -2.28
C SER A 57 -4.44 -0.33 -3.29
N THR A 58 -5.73 -0.01 -3.37
CA THR A 58 -6.24 1.10 -4.20
C THR A 58 -5.71 2.44 -3.69
N LEU A 59 -5.77 2.68 -2.38
CA LEU A 59 -5.31 3.91 -1.75
C LEU A 59 -3.82 4.14 -1.96
N THR A 60 -2.98 3.12 -1.74
CA THR A 60 -1.53 3.26 -1.91
C THR A 60 -1.15 3.42 -3.38
N THR A 61 -1.84 2.72 -4.30
CA THR A 61 -1.67 2.94 -5.76
C THR A 61 -2.07 4.36 -6.15
N PHE A 62 -3.12 4.90 -5.53
CA PHE A 62 -3.53 6.29 -5.74
C PHE A 62 -2.49 7.28 -5.20
N TRP A 63 -1.86 6.99 -4.07
CA TRP A 63 -0.75 7.81 -3.55
C TRP A 63 0.50 7.76 -4.44
N GLU A 64 0.84 6.61 -5.01
CA GLU A 64 1.89 6.51 -6.03
C GLU A 64 1.57 7.40 -7.23
N TYR A 65 0.32 7.37 -7.70
CA TYR A 65 -0.13 8.24 -8.77
C TYR A 65 0.00 9.73 -8.39
N LEU A 66 -0.49 10.14 -7.22
CA LEU A 66 -0.41 11.54 -6.77
C LEU A 66 1.06 12.02 -6.66
N ALA A 67 1.94 11.20 -6.08
CA ALA A 67 3.36 11.51 -5.95
C ALA A 67 4.04 11.68 -7.32
N GLN A 68 3.65 10.92 -8.34
CA GLN A 68 4.17 11.09 -9.70
C GLN A 68 3.76 12.41 -10.36
N GLN A 69 2.65 13.02 -9.91
CA GLN A 69 2.18 14.29 -10.45
C GLN A 69 2.77 15.52 -9.73
N ASP A 70 3.43 15.32 -8.60
CA ASP A 70 3.96 16.39 -7.76
C ASP A 70 5.49 16.29 -7.64
N PRO A 71 6.25 17.18 -8.30
CA PRO A 71 7.72 17.16 -8.26
C PRO A 71 8.31 17.38 -6.86
N GLU A 72 7.55 17.91 -5.90
CA GLU A 72 8.00 18.09 -4.52
C GLU A 72 7.90 16.81 -3.68
N LEU A 73 7.14 15.81 -4.17
CA LEU A 73 7.00 14.53 -3.49
C LEU A 73 8.05 13.53 -3.96
N PRO A 74 8.62 12.72 -3.05
CA PRO A 74 9.49 11.62 -3.43
C PRO A 74 8.69 10.53 -4.14
N ALA A 75 9.37 9.71 -4.93
CA ALA A 75 8.75 8.51 -5.50
C ALA A 75 8.26 7.59 -4.38
N ILE A 76 6.97 7.23 -4.44
CA ILE A 76 6.35 6.27 -3.53
C ILE A 76 6.31 4.90 -4.23
N GLN A 77 6.50 3.85 -3.45
CA GLN A 77 6.36 2.47 -3.90
C GLN A 77 5.45 1.69 -2.95
N THR A 78 4.37 1.13 -3.48
CA THR A 78 3.48 0.20 -2.79
C THR A 78 4.12 -1.17 -2.74
N LEU A 79 4.22 -1.75 -1.54
CA LEU A 79 4.64 -3.14 -1.34
C LEU A 79 3.54 -3.92 -0.63
N PRO A 80 2.90 -4.92 -1.28
CA PRO A 80 1.89 -5.73 -0.63
C PRO A 80 2.52 -6.76 0.31
N MET A 81 1.97 -6.87 1.53
CA MET A 81 2.37 -7.91 2.49
C MET A 81 1.97 -9.32 2.05
N ASP A 82 1.02 -9.45 1.13
CA ASP A 82 0.48 -10.75 0.69
C ASP A 82 1.52 -11.67 0.08
N GLY A 83 2.61 -11.12 -0.48
CA GLY A 83 3.74 -11.89 -1.03
C GLY A 83 4.56 -12.64 0.01
N PHE A 84 4.41 -12.31 1.29
CA PHE A 84 5.14 -12.92 2.41
C PHE A 84 4.36 -14.05 3.11
N HIS A 85 3.22 -14.47 2.56
CA HIS A 85 2.57 -15.68 3.04
C HIS A 85 3.42 -16.92 2.74
N HIS A 86 3.25 -17.96 3.55
CA HIS A 86 3.64 -19.31 3.11
C HIS A 86 2.93 -19.66 1.80
N TYR A 87 3.56 -20.51 0.99
CA TYR A 87 2.97 -21.00 -0.25
C TYR A 87 1.65 -21.73 0.02
N ASN A 88 0.72 -21.69 -0.94
CA ASN A 88 -0.59 -22.32 -0.79
C ASN A 88 -0.47 -23.81 -0.41
N SER A 89 0.47 -24.55 -1.01
CA SER A 89 0.72 -25.96 -0.69
C SER A 89 1.14 -26.19 0.77
N TRP A 90 1.93 -25.28 1.34
CA TRP A 90 2.30 -25.32 2.75
C TRP A 90 1.08 -25.02 3.63
N LEU A 91 0.30 -23.99 3.28
CA LEU A 91 -0.92 -23.64 4.02
C LEU A 91 -1.95 -24.77 3.99
N ASP A 92 -2.11 -25.47 2.87
CA ASP A 92 -3.01 -26.62 2.73
C ASP A 92 -2.55 -27.78 3.61
N ALA A 93 -1.25 -28.10 3.61
CA ALA A 93 -0.67 -29.16 4.46
C ALA A 93 -0.83 -28.89 5.96
N HIS A 94 -0.89 -27.61 6.35
CA HIS A 94 -1.07 -27.18 7.74
C HIS A 94 -2.52 -26.81 8.08
N GLN A 95 -3.48 -27.00 7.16
CA GLN A 95 -4.90 -26.64 7.32
C GLN A 95 -5.13 -25.15 7.64
N LEU A 96 -4.17 -24.29 7.25
CA LEU A 96 -4.20 -22.85 7.48
C LEU A 96 -4.75 -22.06 6.29
N ARG A 97 -5.03 -22.72 5.16
CA ARG A 97 -5.54 -22.09 3.93
C ARG A 97 -6.77 -21.18 4.16
N PRO A 98 -7.78 -21.59 4.95
CA PRO A 98 -8.96 -20.74 5.21
C PRO A 98 -8.67 -19.51 6.08
N PHE A 99 -7.55 -19.53 6.82
CA PHE A 99 -7.14 -18.48 7.75
C PHE A 99 -6.10 -17.54 7.14
N LYS A 100 -5.94 -17.54 5.82
CA LYS A 100 -4.97 -16.66 5.12
C LYS A 100 -5.17 -15.21 5.54
N GLY A 101 -4.09 -14.58 5.99
CA GLY A 101 -4.10 -13.24 6.59
C GLY A 101 -3.96 -13.24 8.12
N ALA A 102 -4.11 -14.39 8.79
CA ALA A 102 -3.73 -14.56 10.19
C ALA A 102 -2.20 -14.61 10.36
N PRO A 103 -1.64 -14.24 11.53
CA PRO A 103 -0.20 -14.20 11.76
C PRO A 103 0.54 -15.49 11.38
N GLU A 104 -0.06 -16.65 11.68
CA GLU A 104 0.52 -17.98 11.43
C GLU A 104 0.63 -18.34 9.95
N THR A 105 0.03 -17.54 9.07
CA THR A 105 0.05 -17.75 7.62
C THR A 105 1.18 -17.01 6.91
N PHE A 106 1.94 -16.18 7.64
CA PHE A 106 3.08 -15.43 7.14
C PHE A 106 4.42 -16.13 7.41
N ASP A 107 5.28 -16.14 6.40
CA ASP A 107 6.63 -16.66 6.45
C ASP A 107 7.58 -15.55 6.90
N VAL A 108 7.69 -15.36 8.22
CA VAL A 108 8.48 -14.25 8.81
C VAL A 108 9.96 -14.33 8.44
N ALA A 109 10.49 -15.53 8.16
CA ALA A 109 11.88 -15.68 7.72
C ALA A 109 12.15 -15.12 6.32
N LYS A 110 11.11 -14.84 5.53
CA LYS A 110 11.21 -14.18 4.22
C LYS A 110 11.09 -12.65 4.27
N LEU A 111 10.67 -12.08 5.40
CA LEU A 111 10.56 -10.63 5.61
C LEU A 111 11.93 -10.00 5.88
#